data_AF-A0A815FTK2-F1
#
_entry.id   AF-A0A815FTK2-F1
#
_cell.length_a   1.000
_cell.length_b   1.000
_cell.length_c   1.000
_cell.angle_alpha   90.00
_cell.angle_beta   90.00
_cell.angle_gamma   90.00
#
_symmetry.space_group_name_H-M   'P 1'
#
loop_
_entity.id
_entity.type
_entity.pdbx_description
1 polymer ?
#
loop_
_entity_poly.entity_id
_entity_poly.type
_entity_poly.pdbx_seq_one_letter_code
_entity_poly.pdbx_strand_id
1 'polypeptide(L)'
;MKEQNQLLIYTIMFKDGIDGNNNVPLAHAILTDHTVPGIGYFLGNVIHSVNQVTTKKKLRPHSFIVIDFSAALMNAALQQFNIETVNRHLKRCWNVIHGKYSAEIIRSSSFIHLCCCHVMHAVARSLNAEKIEKKTREAVLYIFAYMLCGNDINQLYNTLGLVIDIFGDPNEQNAKKKLDRICSLQLNVDEESESVLKDFDNIFKTAEKKEEELKLVDEYFDSNEPIIHQSPFNKEAIKRYPLLNEIVIKKK
;
A
#
# COMPACT_ATOMS: atom_id res chain seq x y z
N MET A 1 14.73 18.39 17.92
CA MET A 1 13.59 18.09 17.02
C MET A 1 13.39 19.32 16.14
N LYS A 2 13.49 19.20 14.81
CA LYS A 2 13.09 20.30 13.92
C LYS A 2 11.58 20.46 14.03
N GLU A 3 11.11 21.68 14.29
CA GLU A 3 9.68 22.02 14.28
C GLU A 3 9.10 21.69 12.89
N GLN A 4 8.24 20.66 12.81
CA GLN A 4 7.41 20.44 11.64
C GLN A 4 6.27 21.46 11.65
N ASN A 5 6.52 22.64 11.07
CA ASN A 5 5.51 23.68 10.84
C ASN A 5 4.62 23.36 9.62
N GLN A 6 4.21 22.10 9.44
CA GLN A 6 3.39 21.69 8.31
C GLN A 6 1.95 21.49 8.75
N LEU A 7 1.05 22.31 8.20
CA LEU A 7 -0.40 22.08 8.30
C LEU A 7 -0.79 20.97 7.35
N LEU A 8 -1.45 19.95 7.88
CA LEU A 8 -1.91 18.78 7.14
C LEU A 8 -3.43 18.78 7.10
N ILE A 9 -3.99 18.72 5.89
CA ILE A 9 -5.44 18.65 5.68
C ILE A 9 -5.83 17.19 5.45
N TYR A 10 -6.75 16.70 6.26
CA TYR A 10 -7.35 15.38 6.10
C TYR A 10 -8.81 15.52 5.72
N THR A 11 -9.25 14.68 4.79
CA THR A 11 -10.63 14.59 4.36
C THR A 11 -11.07 13.15 4.40
N ILE A 12 -12.25 12.89 4.96
CA ILE A 12 -12.91 11.60 4.85
C ILE A 12 -14.07 11.77 3.88
N MET A 13 -14.06 10.98 2.82
CA MET A 13 -15.10 10.92 1.82
C MET A 13 -15.86 9.60 1.98
N PHE A 14 -17.19 9.68 1.95
CA PHE A 14 -18.04 8.51 1.80
C PHE A 14 -18.39 8.33 0.34
N LYS A 15 -18.22 7.10 -0.15
CA LYS A 15 -18.66 6.70 -1.48
C LYS A 15 -19.73 5.63 -1.34
N ASP A 16 -20.91 5.88 -1.94
CA ASP A 16 -21.98 4.88 -2.03
C ASP A 16 -22.08 4.35 -3.47
N GLY A 17 -21.96 3.03 -3.61
CA GLY A 17 -21.99 2.35 -4.89
C GLY A 17 -20.73 2.53 -5.74
N ILE A 18 -20.89 2.27 -7.05
CA ILE A 18 -19.78 2.21 -8.02
C ILE A 18 -19.52 3.58 -8.67
N ASP A 19 -20.56 4.43 -8.77
CA ASP A 19 -20.48 5.75 -9.42
C ASP A 19 -19.39 6.62 -8.79
N GLY A 20 -18.40 6.99 -9.61
CA GLY A 20 -17.26 7.82 -9.20
C GLY A 20 -17.65 9.23 -8.76
N ASN A 21 -18.84 9.71 -9.14
CA ASN A 21 -19.33 11.05 -8.79
C ASN A 21 -20.12 11.10 -7.48
N ASN A 22 -20.50 9.94 -6.93
CA ASN A 22 -21.28 9.88 -5.70
C ASN A 22 -20.39 9.89 -4.44
N ASN A 23 -19.59 10.95 -4.31
CA ASN A 23 -18.72 11.17 -3.15
C ASN A 23 -19.31 12.25 -2.25
N VAL A 24 -19.60 11.89 -0.99
CA VAL A 24 -20.10 12.81 0.02
C VAL A 24 -18.99 13.07 1.03
N PRO A 25 -18.53 14.33 1.22
CA PRO A 25 -17.57 14.63 2.27
C PRO A 25 -18.21 14.41 3.64
N LEU A 26 -17.62 13.53 4.45
CA LEU A 26 -18.07 13.27 5.80
C LEU A 26 -17.46 14.25 6.81
N ALA A 27 -16.15 14.48 6.70
CA ALA A 27 -15.43 15.30 7.66
C ALA A 27 -14.10 15.80 7.11
N HIS A 28 -13.63 16.90 7.70
CA HIS A 28 -12.33 17.48 7.45
C HIS A 28 -11.60 17.72 8.78
N ALA A 29 -10.28 17.63 8.76
CA ALA A 29 -9.43 18.03 9.87
C ALA A 29 -8.19 18.76 9.37
N ILE A 30 -7.71 19.68 10.21
CA ILE A 30 -6.40 20.29 10.07
C ILE A 30 -5.58 19.80 11.25
N LEU A 31 -4.53 19.05 10.97
CA LEU A 31 -3.58 18.55 11.98
C LEU A 31 -2.22 19.20 11.76
N THR A 32 -1.47 19.35 12.84
CA THR A 32 -0.09 19.86 12.82
C THR A 32 0.95 18.74 12.76
N ASP A 33 0.50 17.48 12.81
CA ASP A 33 1.35 16.30 12.80
C ASP A 33 0.68 15.10 12.09
N HIS A 34 1.50 14.17 11.59
CA HIS A 34 1.05 12.94 10.93
C HIS A 34 1.25 11.73 11.86
N THR A 35 0.64 11.76 13.04
CA THR A 35 0.83 10.74 14.08
C THR A 35 -0.43 9.90 14.29
N VAL A 36 -0.24 8.67 14.77
CA VAL A 36 -1.36 7.76 15.08
C VAL A 36 -2.35 8.39 16.08
N PRO A 37 -1.92 9.04 17.19
CA PRO A 37 -2.85 9.68 18.11
C PRO A 37 -3.64 10.83 17.48
N GLY A 38 -2.99 11.72 16.71
CA GLY A 38 -3.66 12.87 16.08
C GLY A 38 -4.71 12.44 15.05
N ILE A 39 -4.33 11.52 14.16
CA ILE A 39 -5.24 10.94 13.17
C ILE A 39 -6.34 10.12 13.87
N GLY A 40 -5.98 9.34 14.88
CA GLY A 40 -6.92 8.52 15.65
C GLY A 40 -7.98 9.35 16.35
N TYR A 41 -7.61 10.48 16.96
CA TYR A 41 -8.55 11.43 17.56
C TYR A 41 -9.55 11.97 16.54
N PHE A 42 -9.06 12.38 15.35
CA PHE A 42 -9.92 12.81 14.26
C PHE A 42 -10.91 11.72 13.84
N LEU A 43 -10.43 10.51 13.53
CA LEU A 43 -11.27 9.39 13.11
C LEU A 43 -12.29 8.99 14.19
N GLY A 44 -11.86 8.98 15.47
CA GLY A 44 -12.73 8.69 16.61
C GLY A 44 -13.87 9.70 16.75
N ASN A 45 -13.60 10.99 16.56
CA ASN A 45 -14.63 12.04 16.55
C ASN A 45 -15.63 11.87 15.41
N VAL A 46 -15.18 11.44 14.23
CA VAL A 46 -16.06 11.16 13.10
C VAL A 46 -16.98 9.98 13.43
N ILE A 47 -16.42 8.86 13.89
CA ILE A 47 -17.19 7.68 14.30
C ILE A 47 -18.21 8.04 15.38
N HIS A 48 -17.79 8.81 16.39
CA HIS A 48 -18.67 9.26 17.47
C HIS A 48 -19.83 10.10 16.92
N SER A 49 -19.54 11.10 16.08
CA SER A 49 -20.55 11.98 15.48
C SER A 49 -21.54 11.22 14.61
N VAL A 50 -21.04 10.29 13.79
CA VAL A 50 -21.88 9.44 12.93
C VAL A 50 -22.80 8.54 13.78
N ASN A 51 -22.29 7.96 14.87
CA ASN A 51 -23.07 7.14 15.79
C ASN A 51 -24.16 7.93 16.53
N GLN A 52 -23.92 9.21 16.83
CA GLN A 52 -24.94 10.07 17.45
C GLN A 52 -26.13 10.33 16.50
N VAL A 53 -25.87 10.47 15.20
CA VAL A 53 -26.92 10.74 14.20
C VAL A 53 -27.71 9.47 13.85
N THR A 54 -27.05 8.30 13.87
CA THR A 54 -27.64 7.01 13.51
C THR A 54 -28.38 6.33 14.67
N THR A 55 -29.29 7.05 15.33
CA THR A 55 -30.01 6.65 16.55
C THR A 55 -30.89 5.38 16.45
N LYS A 56 -31.11 4.79 15.27
CA LYS A 56 -31.99 3.61 15.10
C LYS A 56 -31.36 2.40 14.39
N LYS A 57 -30.18 2.54 13.80
CA LYS A 57 -29.44 1.43 13.18
C LYS A 57 -27.97 1.72 13.41
N LYS A 58 -27.28 0.88 14.19
CA LYS A 58 -25.81 0.92 14.30
C LYS A 58 -25.25 1.08 12.90
N LEU A 59 -24.46 2.14 12.66
CA LEU A 59 -23.76 2.27 11.41
C LEU A 59 -23.00 0.97 11.18
N ARG A 60 -23.25 0.32 10.04
CA ARG A 60 -22.46 -0.86 9.70
C ARG A 60 -21.04 -0.36 9.45
N PRO A 61 -20.01 -1.00 10.02
CA PRO A 61 -18.64 -0.63 9.72
C PRO A 61 -18.44 -0.64 8.21
N HIS A 62 -17.76 0.38 7.69
CA HIS A 62 -17.51 0.49 6.25
C HIS A 62 -16.78 -0.77 5.80
N SER A 63 -17.30 -1.49 4.79
CA SER A 63 -16.67 -2.72 4.33
C SER A 63 -15.21 -2.49 3.92
N PHE A 64 -14.93 -1.33 3.32
CA PHE A 64 -13.58 -0.91 2.96
C PHE A 64 -13.31 0.53 3.36
N ILE A 65 -12.09 0.80 3.80
CA ILE A 65 -11.54 2.12 4.06
C ILE A 65 -10.33 2.26 3.14
N VAL A 66 -10.45 3.11 2.14
CA VAL A 66 -9.34 3.42 1.23
C VAL A 66 -8.50 4.53 1.85
N ILE A 67 -7.20 4.29 2.00
CA ILE A 67 -6.27 5.26 2.57
C ILE A 67 -5.04 5.43 1.68
N ASP A 68 -4.36 6.56 1.83
CA ASP A 68 -3.03 6.75 1.26
C ASP A 68 -2.04 5.75 1.86
N PHE A 69 -0.93 5.52 1.15
CA PHE A 69 0.12 4.63 1.63
C PHE A 69 0.87 5.26 2.82
N SER A 70 0.32 5.09 4.02
CA SER A 70 0.82 5.62 5.29
C SER A 70 0.59 4.64 6.43
N ALA A 71 1.65 4.35 7.17
CA ALA A 71 1.59 3.52 8.36
C ALA A 71 0.76 4.18 9.49
N ALA A 72 0.83 5.50 9.63
CA ALA A 72 0.08 6.22 10.65
C ALA A 72 -1.43 6.19 10.38
N LEU A 73 -1.84 6.41 9.12
CA LEU A 73 -3.24 6.29 8.70
C LEU A 73 -3.76 4.85 8.88
N MET A 74 -2.97 3.85 8.49
CA MET A 74 -3.36 2.45 8.63
C MET A 74 -3.55 2.06 10.09
N ASN A 75 -2.61 2.38 10.97
CA ASN A 75 -2.72 2.08 12.41
C ASN A 75 -3.88 2.83 13.06
N ALA A 76 -4.03 4.13 12.79
CA ALA A 76 -5.13 4.91 13.33
C ALA A 76 -6.49 4.36 12.89
N ALA A 77 -6.67 4.07 11.60
CA ALA A 77 -7.92 3.49 11.09
C ALA A 77 -8.21 2.13 11.72
N LEU A 78 -7.24 1.22 11.78
CA LEU A 78 -7.45 -0.10 12.40
C LEU A 78 -7.80 -0.01 13.88
N GLN A 79 -7.16 0.90 14.63
CA GLN A 79 -7.48 1.12 16.03
C GLN A 79 -8.89 1.67 16.23
N GLN A 80 -9.31 2.64 15.39
CA GLN A 80 -10.61 3.30 15.56
C GLN A 80 -11.79 2.47 15.03
N PHE A 81 -11.64 1.80 13.89
CA PHE A 81 -12.73 1.07 13.26
C PHE A 81 -12.84 -0.40 13.72
N ASN A 82 -11.73 -1.04 14.07
CA ASN A 82 -11.70 -2.48 14.38
C ASN A 82 -11.09 -2.83 15.75
N ILE A 83 -10.48 -1.86 16.46
CA ILE A 83 -9.74 -2.10 17.71
C ILE A 83 -8.68 -3.19 17.51
N GLU A 84 -7.91 -3.08 16.41
CA GLU A 84 -6.90 -4.08 16.06
C GLU A 84 -5.57 -3.47 15.62
N THR A 85 -4.53 -4.29 15.66
CA THR A 85 -3.21 -3.97 15.10
C THR A 85 -3.12 -4.44 13.66
N VAL A 86 -2.14 -3.96 12.92
CA VAL A 86 -1.93 -4.39 11.52
C VAL A 86 -1.69 -5.90 11.41
N ASN A 87 -0.93 -6.50 12.34
CA ASN A 87 -0.72 -7.95 12.34
C ASN A 87 -2.03 -8.73 12.50
N ARG A 88 -2.95 -8.25 13.36
CA ARG A 88 -4.29 -8.84 13.51
C ARG A 88 -5.13 -8.65 12.24
N HIS A 89 -5.04 -7.47 11.62
CA HIS A 89 -5.69 -7.18 10.35
C HIS A 89 -5.24 -8.14 9.24
N LEU A 90 -3.92 -8.31 9.04
CA LEU A 90 -3.35 -9.22 8.04
C LEU A 90 -3.78 -10.67 8.28
N LYS A 91 -3.74 -11.13 9.55
CA LYS A 91 -4.22 -12.47 9.91
C LYS A 91 -5.72 -12.63 9.62
N ARG A 92 -6.51 -11.57 9.81
CA ARG A 92 -7.93 -11.57 9.48
C ARG A 92 -8.16 -11.64 7.97
N CYS A 93 -7.46 -10.83 7.16
CA CYS A 93 -7.51 -10.92 5.70
C CYS A 93 -7.15 -12.34 5.20
N TRP A 94 -6.09 -12.93 5.77
CA TRP A 94 -5.71 -14.31 5.49
C TRP A 94 -6.83 -15.31 5.78
N ASN A 95 -7.45 -15.20 6.95
CA ASN A 95 -8.55 -16.08 7.34
C ASN A 95 -9.79 -15.92 6.44
N VAL A 96 -10.09 -14.71 5.98
CA VAL A 96 -11.17 -14.44 5.03
C VAL A 96 -10.92 -15.17 3.71
N ILE A 97 -9.72 -15.04 3.15
CA ILE A 97 -9.35 -15.69 1.88
C ILE A 97 -9.47 -17.22 1.98
N HIS A 98 -9.19 -17.79 3.16
CA HIS A 98 -9.28 -19.23 3.40
C HIS A 98 -10.66 -19.70 3.88
N GLY A 99 -11.71 -18.86 3.78
CA GLY A 99 -13.07 -19.23 4.17
C GLY A 99 -13.25 -19.53 5.66
N LYS A 100 -12.35 -19.05 6.52
CA LYS A 100 -12.38 -19.31 7.97
C LYS A 100 -13.31 -18.38 8.74
N TYR A 101 -13.89 -17.37 8.08
CA TYR A 101 -14.85 -16.44 8.67
C TYR A 101 -16.19 -16.46 7.96
N SER A 102 -17.25 -16.34 8.75
CA SER A 102 -18.62 -16.21 8.24
C SER A 102 -18.84 -14.84 7.61
N ALA A 103 -19.84 -14.75 6.72
CA ALA A 103 -20.25 -13.49 6.13
C ALA A 103 -20.69 -12.44 7.18
N GLU A 104 -21.14 -12.87 8.35
CA GLU A 104 -21.48 -11.98 9.46
C GLU A 104 -20.24 -11.31 10.05
N ILE A 105 -19.18 -12.07 10.33
CA ILE A 105 -17.90 -11.55 10.83
C ILE A 105 -17.26 -10.58 9.82
N ILE A 106 -17.36 -10.91 8.53
CA ILE A 106 -16.85 -10.05 7.47
C ILE A 106 -17.61 -8.72 7.43
N ARG A 107 -18.94 -8.74 7.53
CA ARG A 107 -19.79 -7.54 7.50
C ARG A 107 -19.70 -6.68 8.76
N SER A 108 -19.19 -7.22 9.87
CA SER A 108 -18.98 -6.49 11.12
C SER A 108 -17.57 -5.89 11.25
N SER A 109 -16.75 -5.97 10.20
CA SER A 109 -15.38 -5.48 10.21
C SER A 109 -15.12 -4.55 9.03
N SER A 110 -14.23 -3.57 9.22
CA SER A 110 -13.70 -2.75 8.13
C SER A 110 -12.40 -3.32 7.58
N PHE A 111 -12.19 -3.28 6.27
CA PHE A 111 -10.93 -3.68 5.65
C PHE A 111 -10.17 -2.47 5.13
N ILE A 112 -8.86 -2.42 5.39
CA ILE A 112 -8.03 -1.34 4.85
C ILE A 112 -7.65 -1.69 3.42
N HIS A 113 -7.84 -0.74 2.52
CA HIS A 113 -7.36 -0.80 1.15
C HIS A 113 -6.39 0.35 0.92
N LEU A 114 -5.19 0.06 0.45
CA LEU A 114 -4.20 1.08 0.14
C LEU A 114 -4.49 1.64 -1.26
N CYS A 115 -4.47 2.97 -1.40
CA CYS A 115 -4.62 3.62 -2.68
C CYS A 115 -3.46 3.22 -3.61
N CYS A 116 -3.78 2.55 -4.72
CA CYS A 116 -2.79 2.08 -5.69
C CYS A 116 -1.88 3.21 -6.19
N CYS A 117 -2.43 4.38 -6.50
CA CYS A 117 -1.65 5.55 -6.95
C CYS A 117 -0.60 5.98 -5.92
N HIS A 118 -0.93 5.97 -4.63
CA HIS A 118 0.01 6.35 -3.58
C HIS A 118 1.08 5.28 -3.35
N VAL A 119 0.74 4.00 -3.47
CA VAL A 119 1.72 2.90 -3.46
C VAL A 119 2.67 3.04 -4.65
N MET A 120 2.15 3.24 -5.86
CA MET A 120 2.94 3.40 -7.09
C MET A 120 3.91 4.59 -7.00
N HIS A 121 3.44 5.75 -6.53
CA HIS A 121 4.32 6.91 -6.31
C HIS A 121 5.38 6.64 -5.23
N ALA A 122 5.06 5.91 -4.17
CA ALA A 122 6.05 5.57 -3.14
C ALA A 122 7.14 4.64 -3.67
N VAL A 123 6.78 3.62 -4.44
CA VAL A 123 7.74 2.73 -5.11
C VAL A 123 8.58 3.52 -6.11
N ALA A 124 7.95 4.37 -6.94
CA ALA A 124 8.64 5.20 -7.92
C ALA A 124 9.69 6.12 -7.29
N ARG A 125 9.38 6.74 -6.14
CA ARG A 125 10.34 7.55 -5.38
C ARG A 125 11.55 6.73 -4.95
N SER A 126 11.34 5.55 -4.37
CA SER A 126 12.43 4.65 -3.98
C SER A 126 13.29 4.25 -5.18
N LEU A 127 12.67 3.94 -6.31
CA LEU A 127 13.38 3.58 -7.54
C LEU A 127 14.19 4.75 -8.13
N ASN A 128 13.68 5.98 -8.02
CA ASN A 128 14.39 7.20 -8.46
C ASN A 128 15.63 7.46 -7.61
N ALA A 129 15.54 7.25 -6.29
CA ALA A 129 16.65 7.45 -5.36
C ALA A 129 17.84 6.52 -5.67
N GLU A 130 17.56 5.29 -6.10
CA GLU A 130 18.57 4.27 -6.42
C GLU A 130 19.21 4.44 -7.81
N LYS A 131 18.84 5.48 -8.58
CA LYS A 131 19.40 5.79 -9.92
C LYS A 131 19.40 4.58 -10.89
N ILE A 132 18.36 3.77 -10.80
CA ILE A 132 18.14 2.59 -11.66
C ILE A 132 17.77 3.03 -13.09
N GLU A 133 18.13 2.25 -14.10
CA GLU A 133 17.74 2.50 -15.49
C GLU A 133 16.21 2.64 -15.63
N LYS A 134 15.74 3.61 -16.42
CA LYS A 134 14.30 3.89 -16.64
C LYS A 134 13.51 2.62 -16.95
N LYS A 135 13.96 1.82 -17.91
CA LYS A 135 13.28 0.59 -18.33
C LYS A 135 13.10 -0.43 -17.20
N THR A 136 14.11 -0.58 -16.34
CA THR A 136 14.03 -1.46 -15.17
C THR A 136 13.06 -0.89 -14.13
N ARG A 137 13.05 0.43 -13.92
CA ARG A 137 12.08 1.06 -13.00
C ARG A 137 10.65 0.88 -13.49
N GLU A 138 10.38 1.04 -14.78
CA GLU A 138 9.07 0.79 -15.40
C GLU A 138 8.64 -0.66 -15.23
N ALA A 139 9.54 -1.62 -15.47
CA ALA A 139 9.24 -3.03 -15.30
C ALA A 139 8.90 -3.37 -13.84
N VAL A 140 9.62 -2.79 -12.86
CA VAL A 140 9.29 -2.96 -11.44
C VAL A 140 7.95 -2.33 -11.10
N LEU A 141 7.67 -1.11 -11.56
CA LEU A 141 6.35 -0.48 -11.37
C LEU A 141 5.23 -1.33 -11.98
N TYR A 142 5.46 -1.94 -13.14
CA TYR A 142 4.49 -2.83 -13.77
C TYR A 142 4.16 -4.04 -12.88
N ILE A 143 5.18 -4.66 -12.27
CA ILE A 143 4.97 -5.76 -11.32
C ILE A 143 4.07 -5.31 -10.17
N PHE A 144 4.33 -4.12 -9.60
CA PHE A 144 3.48 -3.58 -8.53
C PHE A 144 2.06 -3.28 -9.00
N ALA A 145 1.89 -2.66 -10.17
CA ALA A 145 0.57 -2.44 -10.76
C ALA A 145 -0.19 -3.77 -10.95
N TYR A 146 0.49 -4.79 -11.48
CA TYR A 146 -0.10 -6.12 -11.69
C TYR A 146 -0.55 -6.76 -10.38
N MET A 147 0.26 -6.68 -9.31
CA MET A 147 -0.11 -7.20 -7.99
C MET A 147 -1.25 -6.40 -7.36
N LEU A 148 -1.26 -5.07 -7.48
CA LEU A 148 -2.30 -4.21 -6.93
C LEU A 148 -3.66 -4.42 -7.61
N CYS A 149 -3.65 -4.85 -8.87
CA CYS A 149 -4.85 -5.17 -9.65
C CYS A 149 -5.25 -6.65 -9.57
N GLY A 150 -4.56 -7.46 -8.75
CA GLY A 150 -4.88 -8.88 -8.62
C GLY A 150 -6.22 -9.09 -7.91
N ASN A 151 -7.11 -9.86 -8.53
CA ASN A 151 -8.43 -10.18 -7.97
C ASN A 151 -8.61 -11.68 -7.65
N ASP A 152 -7.56 -12.47 -7.87
CA ASP A 152 -7.50 -13.89 -7.54
C ASP A 152 -6.24 -14.18 -6.71
N ILE A 153 -6.41 -14.97 -5.64
CA ILE A 153 -5.29 -15.28 -4.75
C ILE A 153 -4.25 -16.17 -5.44
N ASN A 154 -4.67 -17.07 -6.33
CA ASN A 154 -3.74 -17.94 -7.05
C ASN A 154 -2.91 -17.14 -8.06
N GLN A 155 -3.53 -16.20 -8.77
CA GLN A 155 -2.86 -15.22 -9.60
C GLN A 155 -1.79 -14.47 -8.81
N LEU A 156 -2.13 -13.92 -7.63
CA LEU A 156 -1.18 -13.20 -6.79
C LEU A 156 -0.02 -14.08 -6.33
N TYR A 157 -0.27 -15.32 -5.91
CA TYR A 157 0.78 -16.27 -5.57
C TYR A 157 1.68 -16.61 -6.74
N ASN A 158 1.10 -16.84 -7.92
CA ASN A 158 1.86 -17.14 -9.13
C ASN A 158 2.73 -15.94 -9.51
N THR A 159 2.20 -14.71 -9.43
CA THR A 159 2.98 -13.49 -9.66
C THR A 159 4.11 -13.36 -8.65
N LEU A 160 3.84 -13.57 -7.35
CA LEU A 160 4.88 -13.50 -6.33
C LEU A 160 5.98 -14.55 -6.56
N GLY A 161 5.59 -15.79 -6.93
CA GLY A 161 6.52 -16.83 -7.32
C GLY A 161 7.39 -16.43 -8.51
N LEU A 162 6.79 -15.86 -9.55
CA LEU A 162 7.53 -15.34 -10.70
C LEU A 162 8.47 -14.19 -10.32
N VAL A 163 8.07 -13.31 -9.41
CA VAL A 163 8.91 -12.23 -8.90
C VAL A 163 10.14 -12.78 -8.16
N ILE A 164 9.93 -13.76 -7.27
CA ILE A 164 11.03 -14.46 -6.59
C ILE A 164 11.95 -15.13 -7.62
N ASP A 165 11.39 -15.77 -8.63
CA ASP A 165 12.13 -16.42 -9.71
C ASP A 165 12.84 -15.44 -10.67
N ILE A 166 12.44 -14.17 -10.72
CA ILE A 166 13.14 -13.14 -11.50
C ILE A 166 14.36 -12.66 -10.71
N PHE A 167 14.17 -12.33 -9.44
CA PHE A 167 15.23 -11.73 -8.61
C PHE A 167 16.16 -12.76 -7.96
N GLY A 168 15.76 -14.02 -7.90
CA GLY A 168 16.55 -15.12 -7.34
C GLY A 168 17.22 -16.03 -8.38
N ASP A 169 16.98 -15.83 -9.69
CA ASP A 169 17.57 -16.66 -10.73
C ASP A 169 19.00 -16.19 -11.04
N PRO A 170 20.01 -17.07 -10.88
CA PRO A 170 21.41 -16.74 -11.16
C PRO A 170 21.69 -16.53 -12.65
N ASN A 171 20.77 -16.92 -13.54
CA ASN A 171 20.87 -16.72 -14.98
C ASN A 171 20.07 -15.47 -15.41
N GLU A 172 20.80 -14.39 -15.73
CA GLU A 172 20.23 -13.11 -16.14
C GLU A 172 19.29 -13.21 -17.37
N GLN A 173 19.61 -14.08 -18.33
CA GLN A 173 18.80 -14.23 -19.53
C GLN A 173 17.47 -14.94 -19.25
N ASN A 174 17.44 -15.86 -18.29
CA ASN A 174 16.20 -16.48 -17.82
C ASN A 174 15.37 -15.49 -17.00
N ALA A 175 16.00 -14.75 -16.08
CA ALA A 175 15.37 -13.69 -15.31
C ALA A 175 14.70 -12.66 -16.23
N LYS A 176 15.40 -12.22 -17.29
CA LYS A 176 14.88 -11.28 -18.29
C LYS A 176 13.66 -11.83 -19.04
N LYS A 177 13.70 -13.09 -19.49
CA LYS A 177 12.53 -13.73 -20.14
C LYS A 177 11.32 -13.79 -19.22
N LYS A 178 11.52 -14.08 -17.93
CA LYS A 178 10.46 -14.11 -16.92
C LYS A 178 9.91 -12.70 -16.66
N LEU A 179 10.77 -11.69 -16.61
CA LEU A 179 10.38 -10.29 -16.46
C LEU A 179 9.55 -9.80 -17.64
N ASP A 180 10.00 -10.07 -18.87
CA ASP A 180 9.28 -9.73 -20.10
C ASP A 180 7.90 -10.41 -20.13
N ARG A 181 7.82 -11.67 -19.65
CA ARG A 181 6.55 -12.39 -19.50
C ARG A 181 5.59 -11.66 -18.56
N ILE A 182 6.01 -11.25 -17.35
CA ILE A 182 5.14 -10.51 -16.44
C ILE A 182 4.68 -9.19 -17.06
N CYS A 183 5.59 -8.44 -17.69
CA CYS A 183 5.27 -7.16 -18.31
C CYS A 183 4.30 -7.28 -19.49
N SER A 184 4.13 -8.48 -20.05
CA SER A 184 3.16 -8.75 -21.10
C SER A 184 1.75 -9.10 -20.60
N LEU A 185 1.58 -9.34 -19.29
CA LEU A 185 0.29 -9.72 -18.71
C LEU A 185 -0.62 -8.49 -18.57
N GLN A 186 -1.90 -8.59 -18.95
CA GLN A 186 -2.86 -7.48 -18.85
C GLN A 186 -3.27 -7.19 -17.40
N LEU A 187 -3.44 -5.91 -17.07
CA LEU A 187 -4.00 -5.49 -15.78
C LEU A 187 -5.51 -5.76 -15.78
N ASN A 188 -6.04 -6.23 -14.66
CA ASN A 188 -7.48 -6.49 -14.53
C ASN A 188 -8.22 -5.29 -13.90
N VAL A 189 -8.29 -4.19 -14.64
CA VAL A 189 -8.93 -2.93 -14.23
C VAL A 189 -9.62 -2.28 -15.43
N ASP A 190 -10.43 -1.25 -15.18
CA ASP A 190 -11.00 -0.41 -16.24
C ASP A 190 -9.92 0.41 -16.96
N GLU A 191 -10.25 0.89 -18.17
CA GLU A 191 -9.30 1.63 -19.03
C GLU A 191 -8.74 2.90 -18.38
N GLU A 192 -9.55 3.61 -17.58
CA GLU A 192 -9.12 4.82 -16.89
C GLU A 192 -8.06 4.45 -15.83
N SER A 193 -8.35 3.48 -14.97
CA SER A 193 -7.41 2.95 -13.98
C SER A 193 -6.14 2.40 -14.63
N GLU A 194 -6.24 1.69 -15.75
CA GLU A 194 -5.07 1.19 -16.48
C GLU A 194 -4.20 2.33 -17.00
N SER A 195 -4.81 3.36 -17.58
CA SER A 195 -4.08 4.53 -18.09
C SER A 195 -3.29 5.24 -16.98
N VAL A 196 -3.88 5.38 -15.79
CA VAL A 196 -3.23 6.01 -14.63
C VAL A 196 -2.09 5.14 -14.10
N LEU A 197 -2.28 3.82 -14.01
CA LEU A 197 -1.27 2.90 -13.48
C LEU A 197 -0.10 2.66 -14.43
N LYS A 198 -0.30 2.88 -15.74
CA LYS A 198 0.73 2.73 -16.78
C LYS A 198 1.36 4.04 -17.24
N ASP A 199 0.92 5.20 -16.73
CA ASP A 199 1.56 6.50 -16.98
C ASP A 199 2.83 6.65 -16.13
N PHE A 200 3.81 5.78 -16.39
CA PHE A 200 5.05 5.72 -15.64
C PHE A 200 5.86 7.01 -15.74
N ASP A 201 5.82 7.69 -16.89
CA ASP A 201 6.51 8.96 -17.08
C ASP A 201 5.99 10.03 -16.14
N ASN A 202 4.67 10.16 -16.00
CA ASN A 202 4.08 11.09 -15.05
C ASN A 202 4.32 10.64 -13.60
N ILE A 203 4.16 9.35 -13.29
CA ILE A 203 4.42 8.80 -11.95
C ILE A 203 5.86 9.09 -11.49
N PHE A 204 6.86 8.91 -12.35
CA PHE A 204 8.25 9.23 -12.02
C PHE A 204 8.47 10.74 -11.86
N LYS A 205 7.90 11.55 -12.76
CA LYS A 205 8.01 13.01 -12.72
C LYS A 205 7.38 13.63 -11.47
N THR A 206 6.25 13.12 -11.01
CA THR A 206 5.57 13.58 -9.79
C THR A 206 6.26 13.03 -8.53
N ALA A 207 6.84 11.83 -8.60
CA ALA A 207 7.64 11.24 -7.53
C ALA A 207 8.91 12.05 -7.23
N GLU A 208 9.60 12.60 -8.23
CA GLU A 208 10.83 13.40 -8.06
C GLU A 208 10.63 14.70 -7.26
N LYS A 209 9.41 15.25 -7.19
CA LYS A 209 9.15 16.59 -6.64
C LYS A 209 9.07 16.68 -5.11
N LYS A 210 9.33 15.60 -4.36
CA LYS A 210 9.36 15.64 -2.89
C LYS A 210 10.76 15.25 -2.39
N GLU A 211 11.58 16.25 -2.07
CA GLU A 211 12.87 16.14 -1.32
C GLU A 211 12.69 15.67 0.13
N GLU A 212 11.54 15.09 0.49
CA GLU A 212 11.40 14.43 1.78
C GLU A 212 12.03 13.04 1.64
N GLU A 213 13.23 12.88 2.20
CA GLU A 213 13.84 11.58 2.46
C GLU A 213 12.73 10.61 2.86
N LEU A 214 12.62 9.54 2.09
CA LEU A 214 11.68 8.47 2.35
C LEU A 214 12.10 7.83 3.67
N LYS A 215 11.59 8.36 4.79
CA LYS A 215 11.38 7.59 6.00
C LYS A 215 10.25 6.63 5.67
N LEU A 216 10.57 5.60 4.89
CA LEU A 216 9.88 4.32 4.99
C LEU A 216 9.80 4.10 6.49
N VAL A 217 8.59 4.19 7.02
CA VAL A 217 8.38 4.36 8.45
C VAL A 217 9.12 3.23 9.16
N ASP A 218 10.30 3.57 9.72
CA ASP A 218 11.13 2.67 10.51
C ASP A 218 10.34 2.14 11.73
N GLU A 219 9.14 2.66 12.00
CA GLU A 219 8.23 2.20 13.06
C GLU A 219 7.64 0.80 12.80
N TYR A 220 7.73 0.24 11.58
CA TYR A 220 7.48 -1.19 11.37
C TYR A 220 8.65 -2.08 11.79
N PHE A 221 9.84 -1.49 11.93
CA PHE A 221 11.08 -2.20 12.22
C PHE A 221 11.34 -2.38 13.72
N ASP A 222 10.54 -1.74 14.60
CA ASP A 222 10.58 -1.89 16.06
C ASP A 222 9.45 -2.80 16.61
N SER A 223 8.86 -3.67 15.78
CA SER A 223 8.01 -4.76 16.28
C SER A 223 8.83 -6.05 16.42
N ASN A 224 8.98 -6.53 17.65
CA ASN A 224 9.69 -7.77 17.96
C ASN A 224 9.01 -9.00 17.28
N GLU A 225 9.51 -9.34 16.08
CA GLU A 225 9.33 -10.59 15.30
C GLU A 225 7.89 -10.88 14.77
N PRO A 226 7.66 -11.39 13.52
CA PRO A 226 8.56 -12.00 12.51
C PRO A 226 8.40 -11.46 11.06
N ILE A 227 7.77 -10.30 10.83
CA ILE A 227 7.55 -9.77 9.45
C ILE A 227 8.82 -9.07 8.90
N ILE A 228 9.73 -8.66 9.79
CA ILE A 228 10.96 -7.92 9.47
C ILE A 228 11.91 -8.70 8.54
N HIS A 229 11.79 -10.03 8.48
CA HIS A 229 12.77 -10.90 7.81
C HIS A 229 12.41 -11.36 6.39
N GLN A 230 11.30 -10.92 5.81
CA GLN A 230 10.86 -11.42 4.49
C GLN A 230 10.54 -10.34 3.45
N SER A 231 10.69 -9.03 3.76
CA SER A 231 10.57 -8.02 2.70
C SER A 231 11.80 -8.06 1.80
N PRO A 232 11.67 -8.36 0.49
CA PRO A 232 12.78 -8.30 -0.46
C PRO A 232 13.30 -6.86 -0.67
N PHE A 233 12.60 -5.87 -0.11
CA PHE A 233 12.95 -4.45 -0.16
C PHE A 233 13.63 -3.96 1.13
N ASN A 234 13.87 -4.84 2.11
CA ASN A 234 14.63 -4.51 3.32
C ASN A 234 16.13 -4.42 2.95
N LYS A 235 16.79 -3.30 3.30
CA LYS A 235 18.25 -3.13 3.11
C LYS A 235 19.07 -4.25 3.77
N GLU A 236 18.64 -4.78 4.92
CA GLU A 236 19.27 -5.92 5.59
C GLU A 236 18.96 -7.27 4.91
N ALA A 237 17.80 -7.41 4.24
CA ALA A 237 17.52 -8.59 3.42
C ALA A 237 18.37 -8.56 2.14
N ILE A 238 18.47 -7.41 1.47
CA ILE A 238 19.32 -7.18 0.28
C ILE A 238 20.78 -7.55 0.59
N LYS A 239 21.31 -7.17 1.76
CA LYS A 239 22.67 -7.52 2.21
C LYS A 239 22.91 -9.03 2.38
N ARG A 240 21.86 -9.82 2.63
CA ARG A 240 21.93 -11.29 2.82
C ARG A 240 21.88 -12.09 1.52
N TYR A 241 21.67 -11.44 0.37
CA TYR A 241 21.75 -12.05 -0.95
C TYR A 241 23.07 -11.61 -1.61
N PRO A 242 24.17 -12.39 -1.49
CA PRO A 242 25.50 -11.97 -1.93
C PRO A 242 25.55 -11.62 -3.42
N LEU A 243 24.72 -12.31 -4.23
CA LEU A 243 24.57 -12.07 -5.67
C LEU A 243 23.97 -10.68 -6.00
N LEU A 244 23.07 -10.15 -5.17
CA LEU A 244 22.51 -8.79 -5.34
C LEU A 244 23.54 -7.71 -5.00
N ASN A 245 24.37 -7.93 -3.98
CA ASN A 245 25.50 -7.06 -3.68
C ASN A 245 26.53 -7.02 -4.81
N GLU A 246 26.80 -8.14 -5.48
CA GLU A 246 27.69 -8.17 -6.65
C GLU A 246 27.14 -7.36 -7.85
N ILE A 247 25.81 -7.32 -8.01
CA ILE A 247 25.14 -6.54 -9.06
C ILE A 247 25.13 -5.04 -8.72
N VAL A 248 24.95 -4.67 -7.45
CA VAL A 248 24.93 -3.26 -7.00
C VAL A 248 26.34 -2.66 -6.89
N ILE A 249 27.34 -3.46 -6.49
CA ILE A 249 28.72 -3.01 -6.27
C ILE A 249 29.55 -2.99 -7.57
N LYS A 250 29.12 -3.67 -8.65
CA LYS A 250 29.70 -3.50 -9.99
C LYS A 250 29.28 -2.19 -10.66
N LYS A 251 29.60 -1.08 -10.02
CA LYS A 251 29.86 0.22 -10.66
C LYS A 251 31.18 0.77 -10.15
N LYS A 252 32.27 0.31 -10.77
CA LYS A 252 33.41 1.12 -11.17
C LYS A 252 33.94 0.59 -12.49
#